data_AF-A0A8B6Y015-F1
#
_entry.id   AF-A0A8B6Y015-F1
#
_cell.length_a   1.000
_cell.length_b   1.000
_cell.length_c   1.000
_cell.angle_alpha   90.00
_cell.angle_beta   90.00
_cell.angle_gamma   90.00
#
_symmetry.space_group_name_H-M   'P 1'
#
loop_
_entity.id
_entity.type
_entity.pdbx_description
1 polymer ?
#
loop_
_entity_poly.entity_id
_entity_poly.type
_entity_poly.pdbx_seq_one_letter_code
_entity_poly.pdbx_strand_id
1 'polypeptide(L)'
;MIKRGTMEAGQKCFSTTPLHNHIKINHPKEYHIERNKNEQKRKAQAVNKITPEFFSTSTTVKKETVLETSKQTSIDEYLKSQKIWSINDSRSQTIHRKNGLMMALDNQPFTLVEDTDIWTYPISHEPFISLSSHSIDKDFNRFDVVLHASHFPESHTEINISKKLESMWDSWKIQAERRHILVRDGASNMISGSNLAEIPAFHCTIHLLQLVVSDSISENIVIDVLSKCRRLVTHFNLSSLACNNFKQIQLQQNLYPFCPNKMEQHLSYA
;
A
#
# COMPACT_ATOMS: atom_id res chain seq x y z
N MET A 1 49.44 16.80 30.85
CA MET A 1 49.55 18.09 31.57
C MET A 1 49.92 19.16 30.56
N ILE A 2 49.13 20.24 30.45
CA ILE A 2 49.26 21.53 29.71
C ILE A 2 47.81 21.91 29.34
N LYS A 3 47.07 22.50 30.28
CA LYS A 3 46.82 23.94 30.54
C LYS A 3 45.56 24.44 29.83
N ARG A 4 44.51 24.66 30.63
CA ARG A 4 43.33 25.48 30.27
C ARG A 4 43.80 26.92 30.09
N GLY A 5 43.56 27.49 28.91
CA GLY A 5 43.58 28.92 28.66
C GLY A 5 42.15 29.41 28.55
N THR A 6 41.80 30.41 29.35
CA THR A 6 40.51 31.09 29.39
C THR A 6 40.46 32.28 28.43
N MET A 7 39.25 32.53 27.89
CA MET A 7 38.73 33.73 27.18
C MET A 7 39.15 33.83 25.69
N GLU A 8 38.33 34.19 24.69
CA GLU A 8 37.05 34.93 24.60
C GLU A 8 36.10 34.35 23.52
N ALA A 9 34.85 34.81 23.50
CA ALA A 9 33.81 34.46 22.56
C ALA A 9 34.11 34.96 21.13
N GLY A 10 34.69 34.08 20.30
CA GLY A 10 34.79 34.26 18.86
C GLY A 10 34.22 33.05 18.15
N GLN A 11 33.34 33.29 17.17
CA GLN A 11 32.69 32.29 16.32
C GLN A 11 33.75 31.34 15.72
N LYS A 12 33.83 30.09 16.21
CA LYS A 12 34.73 29.08 15.65
C LYS A 12 34.19 28.65 14.29
N CYS A 13 34.74 29.22 13.22
CA CYS A 13 34.52 28.71 11.87
C CYS A 13 35.31 27.41 11.72
N PHE A 14 34.62 26.27 11.68
CA PHE A 14 35.24 24.97 11.52
C PHE A 14 35.68 24.80 10.06
N SER A 15 36.96 25.01 9.79
CA SER A 15 37.56 24.69 8.50
C SER A 15 37.62 23.17 8.31
N THR A 16 37.25 22.69 7.12
CA THR A 16 37.35 21.27 6.73
C THR A 16 38.76 20.87 6.30
N THR A 17 39.72 21.81 6.27
CA THR A 17 41.11 21.58 5.87
C THR A 17 41.80 20.45 6.67
N PRO A 18 41.61 20.29 8.01
CA PRO A 18 42.23 19.21 8.76
C PRO A 18 41.77 17.82 8.30
N LEU A 19 40.48 17.68 7.99
CA LEU A 19 39.90 16.42 7.49
C LEU A 19 40.41 16.11 6.08
N HIS A 20 40.46 17.12 5.22
CA HIS A 20 40.98 16.97 3.86
C HIS A 20 42.44 16.53 3.86
N ASN A 21 43.24 17.07 4.77
CA ASN A 21 44.64 16.68 4.96
C ASN A 21 44.77 15.26 5.53
N HIS A 22 43.93 14.88 6.49
CA HIS A 22 43.91 13.51 7.03
C HIS A 22 43.61 12.49 5.93
N ILE A 23 42.60 12.74 5.11
CA ILE A 23 42.21 11.84 4.01
C ILE A 23 43.30 11.78 2.95
N LYS A 24 43.92 12.92 2.61
CA LYS A 24 45.03 12.95 1.64
C LYS A 24 46.24 12.13 2.11
N ILE A 25 46.56 12.16 3.40
CA ILE A 25 47.75 11.51 3.97
C ILE A 25 47.49 10.01 4.23
N ASN A 26 46.35 9.68 4.85
CA ASN A 26 46.08 8.32 5.33
C ASN A 26 45.22 7.48 4.37
N HIS A 27 44.50 8.13 3.43
CA HIS A 27 43.59 7.48 2.48
C HIS A 27 43.81 7.99 1.03
N PRO A 28 45.04 7.83 0.49
CA PRO A 28 45.42 8.45 -0.78
C PRO A 28 44.65 7.88 -1.99
N LYS A 29 44.29 6.59 -1.98
CA LYS A 29 43.54 5.96 -3.08
C LYS A 29 42.14 6.57 -3.19
N GLU A 30 41.45 6.66 -2.05
CA GLU A 30 40.12 7.22 -1.91
C GLU A 30 40.11 8.72 -2.24
N TYR A 31 41.15 9.45 -1.79
CA TYR A 31 41.35 10.85 -2.12
C TYR A 31 41.43 11.10 -3.64
N HIS A 32 42.22 10.30 -4.37
CA HIS A 32 42.36 10.44 -5.82
C HIS A 32 41.08 10.06 -6.57
N ILE A 33 40.36 9.03 -6.12
CA ILE A 33 39.06 8.64 -6.70
C ILE A 33 38.06 9.79 -6.60
N GLU A 34 37.90 10.38 -5.42
CA GLU A 34 36.95 11.47 -5.21
C GLU A 34 37.36 12.77 -5.93
N ARG A 35 38.68 13.04 -6.01
CA ARG A 35 39.17 14.16 -6.82
C ARG A 35 38.84 13.99 -8.30
N ASN A 36 39.07 12.80 -8.86
CA ASN A 36 38.81 12.52 -10.27
C ASN A 36 37.31 12.60 -10.60
N LYS A 37 36.44 12.10 -9.71
CA LYS A 37 34.98 12.26 -9.83
C LYS A 37 34.56 13.73 -9.85
N ASN A 38 35.14 14.56 -8.96
CA ASN A 38 34.83 15.98 -8.91
C ASN A 38 35.33 16.76 -10.14
N GLU A 39 36.50 16.41 -10.67
CA GLU A 39 37.00 17.00 -11.93
C GLU A 39 36.12 16.61 -13.14
N GLN A 40 35.67 15.35 -13.22
CA GLN A 40 34.72 14.91 -14.24
C GLN A 40 33.38 15.64 -14.13
N LYS A 41 32.86 15.81 -12.91
CA LYS A 41 31.60 16.53 -12.64
C LYS A 41 31.69 18.01 -13.04
N ARG A 42 32.84 18.67 -12.80
CA ARG A 42 33.09 20.05 -13.25
C ARG A 42 33.21 20.16 -14.78
N LYS A 43 33.83 19.19 -15.44
CA LYS A 43 33.91 19.15 -16.91
C LYS A 43 32.53 18.94 -17.55
N ALA A 44 31.70 18.05 -17.00
CA ALA A 44 30.33 17.82 -17.47
C ALA A 44 29.44 19.08 -17.34
N GLN A 45 29.62 19.88 -16.29
CA GLN A 45 28.90 21.14 -16.10
C GLN A 45 29.35 22.27 -17.04
N ALA A 46 30.59 22.23 -17.55
CA ALA A 46 31.09 23.22 -18.50
C ALA A 46 30.60 22.98 -19.95
N VAL A 47 30.33 21.72 -20.33
CA VAL A 47 29.88 21.34 -21.69
C VAL A 47 28.43 21.75 -21.96
N ASN A 48 27.56 21.78 -20.94
CA ASN A 48 26.15 22.17 -21.08
C ASN A 48 25.92 23.69 -21.26
N LYS A 49 26.97 24.50 -21.43
CA LYS A 49 26.87 25.97 -21.48
C LYS A 49 27.19 26.61 -22.83
N ILE A 50 27.48 25.84 -23.88
CA ILE A 50 27.88 26.37 -25.19
C ILE A 50 27.17 25.63 -26.34
N THR A 51 26.04 26.16 -26.81
CA THR A 51 25.59 26.08 -28.21
C THR A 51 24.74 27.33 -28.56
N PRO A 52 24.86 27.93 -29.77
CA PRO A 52 24.50 29.33 -30.05
C PRO A 52 23.37 29.52 -31.08
N GLU A 53 22.60 30.63 -30.97
CA GLU A 53 22.21 31.57 -32.06
C GLU A 53 21.15 32.59 -31.54
N PHE A 54 21.52 33.89 -31.44
CA PHE A 54 20.98 35.06 -32.20
C PHE A 54 19.54 35.48 -31.81
N PHE A 55 19.16 36.71 -31.43
CA PHE A 55 19.71 38.07 -31.58
C PHE A 55 19.08 39.04 -30.53
N SER A 56 19.86 40.06 -30.14
CA SER A 56 19.64 41.32 -29.40
C SER A 56 18.27 41.75 -28.84
N THR A 57 18.23 42.14 -27.55
CA THR A 57 18.18 43.57 -27.12
C THR A 57 18.33 43.73 -25.59
N SER A 58 18.92 44.87 -25.21
CA SER A 58 19.42 45.28 -23.89
C SER A 58 18.41 45.28 -22.74
N THR A 59 18.81 44.83 -21.54
CA THR A 59 18.62 45.58 -20.27
C THR A 59 19.53 45.00 -19.17
N THR A 60 20.27 45.88 -18.50
CA THR A 60 21.18 45.62 -17.38
C THR A 60 20.45 45.11 -16.14
N VAL A 61 20.73 43.88 -15.69
CA VAL A 61 20.39 43.42 -14.32
C VAL A 61 21.55 42.60 -13.77
N LYS A 62 22.10 43.05 -12.63
CA LYS A 62 23.18 42.38 -11.89
C LYS A 62 22.69 40.99 -11.45
N LYS A 63 23.32 39.91 -11.93
CA LYS A 63 23.11 38.56 -11.40
C LYS A 63 24.08 38.31 -10.25
N GLU A 64 23.56 38.33 -9.03
CA GLU A 64 24.22 37.70 -7.88
C GLU A 64 24.34 36.20 -8.14
N THR A 65 25.54 35.68 -7.98
CA THR A 65 25.82 34.25 -8.15
C THR A 65 25.46 33.56 -6.85
N VAL A 66 24.26 32.98 -6.74
CA VAL A 66 23.89 32.12 -5.63
C VAL A 66 24.70 30.83 -5.75
N LEU A 67 25.71 30.70 -4.90
CA LEU A 67 26.47 29.47 -4.74
C LEU A 67 25.56 28.44 -4.05
N GLU A 68 25.02 27.49 -4.82
CA GLU A 68 24.27 26.35 -4.26
C GLU A 68 25.20 25.53 -3.36
N THR A 69 25.13 25.82 -2.06
CA THR A 69 25.72 24.99 -1.04
C THR A 69 24.80 23.79 -0.84
N SER A 70 25.27 22.60 -1.22
CA SER A 70 24.66 21.32 -0.85
C SER A 70 24.61 21.25 0.68
N LYS A 71 23.47 21.61 1.27
CA LYS A 71 23.25 21.53 2.72
C LYS A 71 23.13 20.06 3.10
N GLN A 72 23.93 19.62 4.06
CA GLN A 72 23.75 18.32 4.71
C GLN A 72 22.46 18.39 5.53
N THR A 73 21.49 17.53 5.22
CA THR A 73 20.20 17.47 5.93
C THR A 73 20.44 17.23 7.42
N SER A 74 19.79 18.02 8.26
CA SER A 74 19.93 17.84 9.72
C SER A 74 19.31 16.52 10.16
N ILE A 75 19.69 16.03 11.34
CA ILE A 75 19.08 14.82 11.93
C ILE A 75 17.56 15.01 12.07
N ASP A 76 17.09 16.20 12.44
CA ASP A 76 15.66 16.50 12.51
C ASP A 76 14.99 16.49 11.14
N GLU A 77 15.70 16.93 10.10
CA GLU A 77 15.23 16.92 8.72
C GLU A 77 15.17 15.50 8.15
N TYR A 78 16.14 14.64 8.52
CA TYR A 78 16.13 13.23 8.23
C TYR A 78 15.00 12.50 8.98
N LEU A 79 14.82 12.75 10.27
CA LEU A 79 13.72 12.15 11.03
C LEU A 79 12.34 12.62 10.52
N LYS A 80 12.24 13.85 10.02
CA LYS A 80 11.05 14.33 9.29
C LYS A 80 10.87 13.64 7.94
N SER A 81 11.94 13.32 7.22
CA SER A 81 11.86 12.60 5.93
C SER A 81 11.54 11.12 6.11
N GLN A 82 11.85 10.54 7.27
CA GLN A 82 11.45 9.19 7.67
C GLN A 82 9.99 9.11 8.19
N LYS A 83 9.28 10.25 8.35
CA LYS A 83 7.85 10.18 8.66
C LYS A 83 7.11 9.58 7.45
N ILE A 84 6.54 8.41 7.69
CA ILE A 84 5.56 7.78 6.80
C ILE A 84 4.49 8.82 6.50
N TRP A 85 4.29 9.11 5.21
CA TRP A 85 3.27 10.04 4.79
C TRP A 85 1.90 9.54 5.25
N SER A 86 1.00 10.47 5.58
CA SER A 86 -0.40 10.12 5.78
C SER A 86 -0.93 9.48 4.50
N ILE A 87 -1.81 8.48 4.61
CA ILE A 87 -2.53 7.89 3.46
C ILE A 87 -3.34 8.95 2.68
N ASN A 88 -3.64 10.07 3.34
CA ASN A 88 -4.34 11.21 2.77
C ASN A 88 -3.39 12.30 2.22
N ASP A 89 -2.06 12.12 2.27
CA ASP A 89 -1.09 13.05 1.66
C ASP A 89 -1.15 12.94 0.14
N SER A 90 -1.32 14.07 -0.55
CA SER A 90 -1.49 14.11 -2.01
C SER A 90 -0.28 13.59 -2.79
N ARG A 91 0.93 13.75 -2.25
CA ARG A 91 2.15 13.22 -2.86
C ARG A 91 2.20 11.71 -2.68
N SER A 92 1.82 11.21 -1.50
CA SER A 92 1.68 9.78 -1.24
C SER A 92 0.72 9.13 -2.22
N GLN A 93 -0.48 9.67 -2.37
CA GLN A 93 -1.47 9.16 -3.32
C GLN A 93 -0.98 9.20 -4.77
N THR A 94 -0.27 10.27 -5.16
CA THR A 94 0.33 10.38 -6.50
C THR A 94 1.38 9.30 -6.73
N ILE A 95 2.25 9.04 -5.76
CA ILE A 95 3.28 7.99 -5.85
C ILE A 95 2.62 6.60 -5.83
N HIS A 96 1.67 6.34 -4.92
CA HIS A 96 0.93 5.08 -4.89
C HIS A 96 0.23 4.80 -6.22
N ARG A 97 -0.42 5.81 -6.82
CA ARG A 97 -1.06 5.68 -8.13
C ARG A 97 -0.05 5.39 -9.24
N LYS A 98 1.10 6.06 -9.26
CA LYS A 98 2.17 5.78 -10.24
C LYS A 98 2.76 4.38 -10.06
N ASN A 99 2.96 3.94 -8.82
CA ASN A 99 3.42 2.58 -8.52
C ASN A 99 2.39 1.55 -8.98
N GLY A 100 1.10 1.76 -8.70
CA GLY A 100 0.03 0.88 -9.18
C GLY A 100 -0.05 0.82 -10.71
N LEU A 101 0.10 1.96 -11.40
CA LEU A 101 0.17 1.99 -12.87
C LEU A 101 1.37 1.21 -13.41
N MET A 102 2.55 1.42 -12.83
CA MET A 102 3.77 0.68 -13.21
C MET A 102 3.58 -0.82 -12.96
N MET A 103 3.01 -1.20 -11.81
CA MET A 103 2.73 -2.59 -11.48
C MET A 103 1.72 -3.22 -12.44
N ALA A 104 0.68 -2.50 -12.85
CA ALA A 104 -0.37 -3.02 -13.73
C ALA A 104 0.04 -3.03 -15.23
N LEU A 105 0.88 -2.11 -15.67
CA LEU A 105 1.21 -1.93 -17.09
C LEU A 105 2.61 -2.45 -17.46
N ASP A 106 3.61 -2.23 -16.62
CA ASP A 106 5.02 -2.43 -16.99
C ASP A 106 5.60 -3.74 -16.42
N ASN A 107 5.21 -4.11 -15.20
CA ASN A 107 5.76 -5.30 -14.52
C ASN A 107 4.96 -6.59 -14.75
N GLN A 108 3.96 -6.58 -15.64
CA GLN A 108 3.10 -7.74 -15.94
C GLN A 108 3.42 -8.31 -17.33
N PRO A 109 4.27 -9.34 -17.43
CA PRO A 109 4.43 -10.12 -18.65
C PRO A 109 3.32 -11.17 -18.83
N PHE A 110 2.67 -11.62 -17.75
CA PHE A 110 1.66 -12.69 -17.81
C PHE A 110 0.47 -12.48 -16.87
N THR A 111 -0.71 -12.71 -17.44
CA THR A 111 -2.01 -13.00 -16.82
C THR A 111 -2.43 -12.10 -15.67
N LEU A 112 -3.26 -11.11 -16.00
CA LEU A 112 -4.10 -10.37 -15.08
C LEU A 112 -5.29 -11.26 -14.69
N VAL A 113 -5.25 -11.81 -13.47
CA VAL A 113 -6.44 -12.37 -12.81
C VAL A 113 -7.01 -11.26 -11.93
N GLU A 114 -8.29 -10.98 -12.09
CA GLU A 114 -8.94 -9.90 -11.38
C GLU A 114 -10.02 -10.39 -10.45
N ASP A 115 -9.93 -10.05 -9.18
CA ASP A 115 -10.96 -10.42 -8.22
C ASP A 115 -11.91 -9.22 -8.07
N THR A 116 -13.20 -9.45 -8.29
CA THR A 116 -14.24 -8.45 -8.03
C THR A 116 -15.29 -9.00 -7.08
N ASP A 117 -15.59 -8.19 -6.06
CA ASP A 117 -16.60 -8.48 -5.06
C ASP A 117 -17.47 -7.24 -4.86
N ILE A 118 -18.77 -7.45 -4.71
CA ILE A 118 -19.72 -6.42 -4.34
C ILE A 118 -20.22 -6.74 -2.94
N TRP A 119 -19.91 -5.87 -1.99
CA TRP A 119 -20.38 -6.02 -0.62
C TRP A 119 -21.15 -4.78 -0.17
N THR A 120 -22.04 -4.98 0.79
CA THR A 120 -22.74 -3.88 1.46
C THR A 120 -22.02 -3.54 2.76
N TYR A 121 -21.66 -2.27 2.95
CA TYR A 121 -21.04 -1.85 4.19
C TYR A 121 -22.05 -1.98 5.35
N PRO A 122 -21.71 -2.71 6.45
CA PRO A 122 -22.70 -3.06 7.47
C PRO A 122 -23.34 -1.89 8.22
N ILE A 123 -22.68 -0.73 8.28
CA ILE A 123 -23.15 0.42 9.07
C ILE A 123 -23.95 1.40 8.22
N SER A 124 -23.45 1.78 7.04
CA SER A 124 -24.14 2.74 6.15
C SER A 124 -25.13 2.06 5.21
N HIS A 125 -25.09 0.72 5.09
CA HIS A 125 -25.83 -0.05 4.10
C HIS A 125 -25.52 0.35 2.65
N GLU A 126 -24.37 0.99 2.42
CA GLU A 126 -23.94 1.40 1.09
C GLU A 126 -23.18 0.28 0.39
N PRO A 127 -23.48 0.03 -0.89
CA PRO A 127 -22.76 -0.96 -1.69
C PRO A 127 -21.40 -0.45 -2.16
N PHE A 128 -20.41 -1.33 -2.14
CA PHE A 128 -19.06 -1.10 -2.65
C PHE A 128 -18.68 -2.22 -3.60
N ILE A 129 -17.81 -1.89 -4.55
CA ILE A 129 -17.18 -2.85 -5.46
C ILE A 129 -15.67 -2.71 -5.39
N SER A 130 -14.98 -3.84 -5.40
CA SER A 130 -13.53 -3.88 -5.53
C SER A 130 -13.10 -4.46 -6.87
N LEU A 131 -11.88 -4.07 -7.27
CA LEU A 131 -11.14 -4.71 -8.34
C LEU A 131 -9.70 -4.84 -7.86
N SER A 132 -9.22 -6.07 -7.75
CA SER A 132 -7.82 -6.36 -7.46
C SER A 132 -7.17 -6.98 -8.68
N SER A 133 -5.90 -6.68 -8.90
CA SER A 133 -5.09 -7.21 -9.99
C SER A 133 -4.04 -8.14 -9.42
N HIS A 134 -3.99 -9.35 -9.98
CA HIS A 134 -3.02 -10.38 -9.66
C HIS A 134 -2.24 -10.73 -10.92
N SER A 135 -0.91 -10.74 -10.83
CA SER A 135 -0.03 -11.05 -11.96
C SER A 135 1.26 -11.75 -11.52
N ILE A 136 1.94 -12.36 -12.48
CA ILE A 136 3.23 -13.03 -12.27
C ILE A 136 4.26 -12.44 -13.24
N ASP A 137 5.46 -12.11 -12.75
CA ASP A 137 6.55 -11.61 -13.59
C ASP A 137 7.33 -12.73 -14.31
N LYS A 138 8.38 -12.34 -15.05
CA LYS A 138 9.21 -13.28 -15.83
C LYS A 138 10.04 -14.20 -14.93
N ASP A 139 10.22 -13.80 -13.68
CA ASP A 139 11.00 -14.50 -12.67
C ASP A 139 10.08 -15.28 -11.70
N PHE A 140 8.80 -15.46 -12.06
CA PHE A 140 7.77 -16.13 -11.27
C PHE A 140 7.45 -15.47 -9.92
N ASN A 141 7.74 -14.18 -9.76
CA ASN A 141 7.30 -13.44 -8.59
C ASN A 141 5.86 -13.00 -8.77
N ARG A 142 5.06 -13.19 -7.71
CA ARG A 142 3.67 -12.76 -7.65
C ARG A 142 3.58 -11.28 -7.29
N PHE A 143 2.68 -10.58 -7.96
CA PHE A 143 2.31 -9.20 -7.66
C PHE A 143 0.80 -9.10 -7.47
N ASP A 144 0.41 -8.52 -6.35
CA ASP A 144 -0.99 -8.28 -5.98
C ASP A 144 -1.17 -6.80 -5.71
N VAL A 145 -2.17 -6.19 -6.34
CA VAL A 145 -2.51 -4.78 -6.11
C VAL A 145 -4.02 -4.59 -6.12
N VAL A 146 -4.54 -3.93 -5.09
CA VAL A 146 -5.93 -3.47 -5.09
C VAL A 146 -6.01 -2.21 -5.94
N LEU A 147 -6.71 -2.31 -7.08
CA LEU A 147 -6.87 -1.20 -8.02
C LEU A 147 -8.06 -0.30 -7.62
N HIS A 148 -9.14 -0.91 -7.15
CA HIS A 148 -10.33 -0.20 -6.68
C HIS A 148 -10.90 -0.85 -5.42
N ALA A 149 -11.39 0.01 -4.53
CA ALA A 149 -12.38 -0.30 -3.51
C ALA A 149 -13.26 0.94 -3.44
N SER A 150 -14.35 0.94 -4.22
CA SER A 150 -15.09 2.16 -4.53
C SER A 150 -16.59 1.99 -4.28
N HIS A 151 -17.23 3.08 -3.89
CA HIS A 151 -18.67 3.15 -3.72
C HIS A 151 -19.38 2.83 -5.06
N PHE A 152 -20.45 2.04 -4.99
CA PHE A 152 -21.21 1.58 -6.16
C PHE A 152 -22.73 1.63 -5.90
N PRO A 153 -23.30 2.84 -5.67
CA PRO A 153 -24.68 3.05 -5.23
C PRO A 153 -25.72 2.70 -6.30
N GLU A 154 -25.31 2.56 -7.56
CA GLU A 154 -26.19 2.18 -8.64
C GLU A 154 -26.80 0.79 -8.41
N SER A 155 -27.98 0.55 -8.98
CA SER A 155 -28.55 -0.80 -8.97
C SER A 155 -27.57 -1.78 -9.61
N HIS A 156 -27.31 -2.92 -8.96
CA HIS A 156 -26.36 -3.95 -9.40
C HIS A 156 -26.89 -4.78 -10.57
N THR A 157 -27.39 -4.11 -11.61
CA THR A 157 -27.77 -4.73 -12.88
C THR A 157 -26.52 -5.09 -13.67
N GLU A 158 -26.62 -6.07 -14.55
CA GLU A 158 -25.54 -6.48 -15.46
C GLU A 158 -24.95 -5.29 -16.25
N ILE A 159 -25.79 -4.35 -16.70
CA ILE A 159 -25.39 -3.16 -17.45
C ILE A 159 -24.52 -2.24 -16.59
N ASN A 160 -24.92 -2.00 -15.34
CA ASN A 160 -24.17 -1.11 -14.44
C ASN A 160 -22.87 -1.76 -13.98
N ILE A 161 -22.89 -3.08 -13.72
CA ILE A 161 -21.68 -3.84 -13.36
C ILE A 161 -20.67 -3.80 -14.51
N SER A 162 -21.11 -4.09 -15.74
CA SER A 162 -20.25 -4.03 -16.93
C SER A 162 -19.63 -2.64 -17.11
N LYS A 163 -20.44 -1.58 -17.05
CA LYS A 163 -19.96 -0.19 -17.14
C LYS A 163 -18.98 0.16 -16.01
N LYS A 164 -19.24 -0.31 -14.80
CA LYS A 164 -18.38 -0.07 -13.64
C LYS A 164 -17.02 -0.74 -13.82
N LEU A 165 -17.00 -2.01 -14.26
CA LEU A 165 -15.77 -2.73 -14.59
C LEU A 165 -14.95 -2.00 -15.66
N GLU A 166 -15.59 -1.62 -16.79
CA GLU A 166 -14.94 -0.85 -17.85
C GLU A 166 -14.34 0.47 -17.33
N SER A 167 -15.11 1.23 -16.54
CA SER A 167 -14.61 2.47 -15.94
C SER A 167 -13.41 2.26 -15.01
N MET A 168 -13.39 1.13 -14.29
CA MET A 168 -12.28 0.79 -13.40
C MET A 168 -11.02 0.47 -14.20
N TRP A 169 -11.12 -0.33 -15.26
CA TRP A 169 -10.00 -0.61 -16.17
C TRP A 169 -9.47 0.65 -16.86
N ASP A 170 -10.37 1.47 -17.42
CA ASP A 170 -10.02 2.71 -18.09
C ASP A 170 -9.26 3.68 -17.17
N SER A 171 -9.69 3.77 -15.90
CA SER A 171 -9.02 4.63 -14.92
C SER A 171 -7.56 4.25 -14.65
N TRP A 172 -7.21 2.98 -14.88
CA TRP A 172 -5.85 2.44 -14.76
C TRP A 172 -5.18 2.23 -16.12
N LYS A 173 -5.84 2.62 -17.22
CA LYS A 173 -5.37 2.46 -18.61
C LYS A 173 -5.09 0.99 -18.96
N ILE A 174 -5.83 0.08 -18.35
CA ILE A 174 -5.72 -1.35 -18.63
C ILE A 174 -6.53 -1.64 -19.89
N GLN A 175 -5.83 -2.03 -20.96
CA GLN A 175 -6.43 -2.34 -22.25
C GLN A 175 -7.01 -3.76 -22.27
N ALA A 176 -7.98 -4.02 -23.16
CA ALA A 176 -8.69 -5.29 -23.23
C ALA A 176 -7.77 -6.50 -23.43
N GLU A 177 -6.66 -6.34 -24.17
CA GLU A 177 -5.69 -7.40 -24.44
C GLU A 177 -4.93 -7.85 -23.20
N ARG A 178 -4.92 -7.01 -22.16
CA ARG A 178 -4.30 -7.30 -20.85
C ARG A 178 -5.31 -7.89 -19.86
N ARG A 179 -6.60 -7.91 -20.19
CA ARG A 179 -7.67 -8.45 -19.35
C ARG A 179 -7.83 -9.94 -19.65
N HIS A 180 -7.15 -10.78 -18.88
CA HIS A 180 -7.12 -12.21 -19.17
C HIS A 180 -8.30 -12.95 -18.53
N ILE A 181 -8.47 -12.80 -17.22
CA ILE A 181 -9.45 -13.56 -16.44
C ILE A 181 -10.02 -12.68 -15.31
N LEU A 182 -11.33 -12.69 -15.15
CA LEU A 182 -12.04 -12.18 -13.98
C LEU A 182 -12.48 -13.32 -13.05
N VAL A 183 -12.11 -13.28 -11.79
CA VAL A 183 -12.68 -14.09 -10.72
C VAL A 183 -13.74 -13.27 -10.02
N ARG A 184 -14.97 -13.80 -10.00
CA ARG A 184 -16.15 -13.10 -9.48
C ARG A 184 -16.98 -14.04 -8.61
N ASP A 185 -17.92 -13.51 -7.84
CA ASP A 185 -18.89 -14.33 -7.10
C ASP A 185 -19.88 -15.07 -8.03
N GLY A 186 -20.79 -15.84 -7.44
CA GLY A 186 -21.78 -16.64 -8.18
C GLY A 186 -23.05 -15.87 -8.56
N ALA A 187 -23.16 -14.57 -8.27
CA ALA A 187 -24.39 -13.83 -8.44
C ALA A 187 -24.77 -13.68 -9.92
N SER A 188 -26.05 -13.86 -10.24
CA SER A 188 -26.56 -13.82 -11.63
C SER A 188 -26.19 -12.54 -12.37
N ASN A 189 -26.22 -11.39 -11.67
CA ASN A 189 -25.89 -10.10 -12.27
C ASN A 189 -24.38 -9.92 -12.46
N MET A 190 -23.55 -10.52 -11.60
CA MET A 190 -22.09 -10.53 -11.78
C MET A 190 -21.70 -11.37 -12.98
N ILE A 191 -22.31 -12.55 -13.13
CA ILE A 191 -22.12 -13.43 -14.30
C ILE A 191 -22.52 -12.69 -15.59
N SER A 192 -23.72 -12.11 -15.61
CA SER A 192 -24.24 -11.44 -16.81
C SER A 192 -23.47 -10.15 -17.10
N GLY A 193 -23.07 -9.40 -16.07
CA GLY A 193 -22.26 -8.19 -16.19
C GLY A 193 -20.84 -8.46 -16.69
N SER A 194 -20.18 -9.53 -16.22
CA SER A 194 -18.87 -9.92 -16.72
C SER A 194 -18.93 -10.40 -18.18
N ASN A 195 -19.98 -11.15 -18.55
CA ASN A 195 -20.20 -11.57 -19.93
C ASN A 195 -20.42 -10.36 -20.85
N LEU A 196 -21.18 -9.37 -20.39
CA LEU A 196 -21.42 -8.12 -21.12
C LEU A 196 -20.16 -7.26 -21.24
N ALA A 197 -19.24 -7.33 -20.28
CA ALA A 197 -17.93 -6.70 -20.34
C ALA A 197 -16.90 -7.50 -21.19
N GLU A 198 -17.33 -8.60 -21.82
CA GLU A 198 -16.52 -9.43 -22.72
C GLU A 198 -15.21 -9.95 -22.10
N ILE A 199 -15.19 -10.15 -20.77
CA ILE A 199 -14.04 -10.70 -20.05
C ILE A 199 -14.26 -12.18 -19.73
N PRO A 200 -13.30 -13.08 -20.05
CA PRO A 200 -13.35 -14.46 -19.57
C PRO A 200 -13.40 -14.49 -18.04
N ALA A 201 -14.30 -15.30 -17.46
CA ALA A 201 -14.50 -15.28 -16.01
C ALA A 201 -14.65 -16.66 -15.36
N PHE A 202 -14.13 -16.79 -14.14
CA PHE A 202 -14.32 -17.94 -13.26
C PHE A 202 -15.14 -17.58 -12.02
N HIS A 203 -15.82 -18.59 -11.49
CA HIS A 203 -16.47 -18.47 -10.19
C HIS A 203 -15.42 -18.58 -9.09
N CYS A 204 -15.41 -17.62 -8.18
CA CYS A 204 -14.54 -17.59 -7.02
C CYS A 204 -14.68 -18.86 -6.18
N THR A 205 -13.61 -19.64 -6.08
CA THR A 205 -13.58 -20.89 -5.31
C THR A 205 -13.85 -20.66 -3.82
N ILE A 206 -13.42 -19.51 -3.27
CA ILE A 206 -13.67 -19.17 -1.86
C ILE A 206 -15.16 -18.92 -1.63
N HIS A 207 -15.81 -18.17 -2.52
CA HIS A 207 -17.25 -17.96 -2.47
C HIS A 207 -18.01 -19.28 -2.63
N LEU A 208 -17.59 -20.12 -3.59
CA LEU A 208 -18.17 -21.45 -3.78
C LEU A 208 -18.03 -22.34 -2.53
N LEU A 209 -16.86 -22.33 -1.88
CA LEU A 209 -16.64 -23.07 -0.63
C LEU A 209 -17.55 -22.54 0.49
N GLN A 210 -17.70 -21.21 0.59
CA GLN A 210 -18.61 -20.60 1.56
C GLN A 210 -20.06 -21.04 1.32
N LEU A 211 -20.51 -21.10 0.07
CA LEU A 211 -21.84 -21.60 -0.28
C LEU A 211 -22.01 -23.07 0.13
N VAL A 212 -21.03 -23.93 -0.16
CA VAL A 212 -21.07 -25.36 0.23
C VAL A 212 -21.14 -25.53 1.74
N VAL A 213 -20.36 -24.74 2.49
CA VAL A 213 -20.37 -24.77 3.97
C VAL A 213 -21.71 -24.27 4.51
N SER A 214 -22.24 -23.18 3.98
CA SER A 214 -23.54 -22.62 4.38
C SER A 214 -24.69 -23.60 4.12
N ASP A 215 -24.67 -24.27 2.96
CA ASP A 215 -25.65 -25.30 2.62
C ASP A 215 -25.55 -26.51 3.57
N SER A 216 -24.34 -26.98 3.84
CA SER A 216 -24.10 -28.07 4.80
C SER A 216 -24.54 -27.73 6.23
N ILE A 217 -24.44 -26.45 6.62
CA ILE A 217 -24.89 -25.95 7.93
C ILE A 217 -26.42 -25.86 8.01
N SER A 218 -27.10 -25.75 6.87
CA SER A 218 -28.55 -25.65 6.78
C SER A 218 -29.28 -26.99 6.99
N GLU A 219 -28.53 -28.08 7.18
CA GLU A 219 -29.06 -29.37 7.58
C GLU A 219 -29.70 -29.33 8.97
N ASN A 220 -30.90 -29.87 9.11
CA ASN A 220 -31.71 -29.78 10.35
C ASN A 220 -30.93 -30.23 11.60
N ILE A 221 -30.14 -31.30 11.48
CA ILE A 221 -29.35 -31.81 12.60
C ILE A 221 -28.23 -30.84 13.02
N VAL A 222 -27.63 -30.14 12.06
CA VAL A 222 -26.58 -29.14 12.31
C VAL A 222 -27.20 -27.88 12.91
N ILE A 223 -28.34 -27.43 12.38
CA ILE A 223 -29.11 -26.31 12.92
C ILE A 223 -29.46 -26.55 14.39
N ASP A 224 -29.95 -27.75 14.74
CA ASP A 224 -30.31 -28.09 16.12
C ASP A 224 -29.12 -28.02 17.08
N VAL A 225 -27.96 -28.54 16.67
CA VAL A 225 -26.73 -28.46 17.45
C VAL A 225 -26.26 -27.01 17.58
N LEU A 226 -26.26 -26.25 16.49
CA LEU A 226 -25.88 -24.84 16.48
C LEU A 226 -26.81 -23.99 17.36
N SER A 227 -28.11 -24.30 17.39
CA SER A 227 -29.07 -23.60 18.25
C SER A 227 -28.72 -23.75 19.73
N LYS A 228 -28.30 -24.95 20.16
CA LYS A 228 -27.85 -25.23 21.53
C LYS A 228 -26.55 -24.52 21.84
N CYS A 229 -25.59 -24.55 20.92
CA CYS A 229 -24.32 -23.81 21.05
C CYS A 229 -24.57 -22.31 21.18
N ARG A 230 -25.40 -21.72 20.31
CA ARG A 230 -25.79 -20.30 20.36
C ARG A 230 -26.44 -19.96 21.69
N ARG A 231 -27.38 -20.76 22.19
CA ARG A 231 -28.01 -20.55 23.51
C ARG A 231 -26.99 -20.55 24.66
N LEU A 232 -26.00 -21.44 24.63
CA LEU A 232 -24.92 -21.47 25.63
C LEU A 232 -24.09 -20.19 25.55
N VAL A 233 -23.65 -19.80 24.35
CA VAL A 233 -22.89 -18.56 24.14
C VAL A 233 -23.69 -17.36 24.62
N THR A 234 -24.96 -17.22 24.22
CA THR A 234 -25.85 -16.14 24.65
C THR A 234 -26.01 -16.10 26.18
N HIS A 235 -26.14 -17.25 26.85
CA HIS A 235 -26.25 -17.29 28.32
C HIS A 235 -25.04 -16.65 29.00
N PHE A 236 -23.82 -16.98 28.55
CA PHE A 236 -22.59 -16.42 29.11
C PHE A 236 -22.36 -14.96 28.69
N ASN A 237 -22.76 -14.58 27.47
CA ASN A 237 -22.68 -13.20 27.00
C ASN A 237 -23.56 -12.25 27.82
N LEU A 238 -24.75 -12.72 28.22
CA LEU A 238 -25.73 -11.90 28.95
C LEU A 238 -25.58 -11.98 30.48
N SER A 239 -24.88 -12.97 31.03
CA SER A 239 -24.76 -13.16 32.49
C SER A 239 -23.32 -13.07 32.97
N SER A 240 -22.97 -11.93 33.55
CA SER A 240 -21.67 -11.71 34.22
C SER A 240 -21.45 -12.69 35.37
N LEU A 241 -22.49 -13.04 36.11
CA LEU A 241 -22.44 -14.05 37.17
C LEU A 241 -22.10 -15.44 36.61
N ALA A 242 -22.75 -15.86 35.51
CA ALA A 242 -22.46 -17.14 34.88
C ALA A 242 -21.01 -17.19 34.36
N CYS A 243 -20.51 -16.12 33.72
CA CYS A 243 -19.11 -16.08 33.28
C CYS A 243 -18.11 -16.09 34.43
N ASN A 244 -18.42 -15.42 35.55
CA ASN A 244 -17.56 -15.44 36.73
C ASN A 244 -17.51 -16.83 37.36
N ASN A 245 -18.66 -17.49 37.52
CA ASN A 245 -18.73 -18.86 38.05
C ASN A 245 -17.98 -19.85 37.14
N PHE A 246 -18.16 -19.72 35.83
CA PHE A 246 -17.46 -20.56 34.85
C PHE A 246 -15.94 -20.40 34.93
N LYS A 247 -15.43 -19.16 35.05
CA LYS A 247 -13.99 -18.91 35.25
C LYS A 247 -13.48 -19.56 36.53
N GLN A 248 -14.24 -19.53 37.63
CA GLN A 248 -13.83 -20.19 38.87
C GLN A 248 -13.71 -21.71 38.70
N ILE A 249 -14.66 -22.33 37.99
CA ILE A 249 -14.61 -23.77 37.68
C ILE A 249 -13.39 -24.10 36.80
N GLN A 250 -13.09 -23.29 35.78
CA GLN A 250 -11.91 -23.47 34.94
C GLN A 250 -10.62 -23.42 35.77
N LEU A 251 -10.50 -22.47 36.70
CA LEU A 251 -9.35 -22.38 37.60
C LEU A 251 -9.23 -23.60 38.52
N GLN A 252 -10.35 -24.11 39.06
CA GLN A 252 -10.36 -25.34 39.86
C GLN A 252 -9.91 -26.58 39.07
N GLN A 253 -10.15 -26.59 37.76
CA GLN A 253 -9.74 -27.66 36.85
C GLN A 253 -8.35 -27.45 36.25
N ASN A 254 -7.58 -26.46 36.73
CA ASN A 254 -6.28 -26.06 36.16
C ASN A 254 -6.34 -25.70 34.66
N LEU A 255 -7.47 -25.18 34.20
CA LEU A 255 -7.66 -24.68 32.83
C LEU A 255 -7.44 -23.17 32.79
N TYR A 256 -6.93 -22.69 31.64
CA TYR A 256 -6.79 -21.25 31.41
C TYR A 256 -8.17 -20.58 31.36
N PRO A 257 -8.42 -19.52 32.15
CA PRO A 257 -9.74 -18.91 32.25
C PRO A 257 -10.11 -18.22 30.93
N PHE A 258 -11.23 -18.65 30.34
CA PHE A 258 -11.79 -18.10 29.11
C PHE A 258 -13.29 -17.88 29.29
N CYS A 259 -13.75 -16.64 29.04
CA CYS A 259 -15.18 -16.33 29.01
C CYS A 259 -15.67 -16.43 27.55
N PRO A 260 -16.77 -17.17 27.29
CA PRO A 260 -17.35 -17.38 25.96
C PRO A 260 -17.67 -16.11 25.15
N ASN A 261 -17.66 -14.93 25.78
CA ASN A 261 -17.94 -13.62 25.19
C ASN A 261 -17.04 -13.23 24.01
N LYS A 262 -15.99 -13.99 23.69
CA LYS A 262 -15.17 -13.80 22.49
C LYS A 262 -15.51 -14.73 21.32
N MET A 263 -16.48 -15.64 21.44
CA MET A 263 -16.88 -16.53 20.33
C MET A 263 -17.75 -15.86 19.26
N GLU A 264 -18.36 -14.70 19.54
CA GLU A 264 -19.22 -14.00 18.58
C GLU A 264 -18.48 -13.45 17.35
N GLN A 265 -17.15 -13.27 17.40
CA GLN A 265 -16.39 -12.81 16.22
C GLN A 265 -16.26 -13.88 15.12
N HIS A 266 -16.55 -15.15 15.41
CA HIS A 266 -16.42 -16.26 14.44
C HIS A 266 -17.76 -16.89 14.01
N LEU A 267 -18.86 -16.63 14.71
CA LEU A 267 -20.17 -17.24 14.42
C LEU A 267 -21.17 -16.29 13.74
N SER A 268 -20.81 -15.01 13.58
CA SER A 268 -21.66 -13.98 12.97
C SER A 268 -21.51 -13.88 11.44
N TYR A 269 -20.56 -14.64 10.86
CA TYR A 269 -20.23 -14.64 9.43
C TYR A 269 -20.48 -16.02 8.76
N ALA A 270 -21.27 -16.89 9.40
CA ALA A 270 -21.71 -18.17 8.83
C ALA A 270 -23.21 -18.17 8.59
#